data_AF-S9UWQ3-F1
#
_entry.id   AF-S9UWQ3-F1
#
_cell.length_a   1.000
_cell.length_b   1.000
_cell.length_c   1.000
_cell.angle_alpha   90.00
_cell.angle_beta   90.00
_cell.angle_gamma   90.00
#
_symmetry.space_group_name_H-M   'P 1'
#
loop_
_entity.id
_entity.type
_entity.pdbx_description
1 polymer ?
#
loop_
_entity_poly.entity_id
_entity_poly.type
_entity_poly.pdbx_seq_one_letter_code
_entity_poly.pdbx_strand_id
1 'polypeptide(L)'
;MGAFLLNDPILPDVLYARDHLLIAPAGGAAAAATPRGVICPNRASLYIAGVSDYYFRLDTEDFWSNVYGFRMEPMKALVRREVETCAIPAQNLVTNLALVHSVQLEDLPGLTPEEEALYERQAAERVARQAAMQQDSNNTSNPIEETYVPPAVVQKGFASDFALQATRNATIHYLTFYVDAAFTSPVDPGANFVINVKPGGNNAWTEVSVGLLEPLPVAAGEIVRGSVSVRTPAEGTGKFTYIHVKAKTEGKVAQVETQGEYVYQSY
;
A
#
# COMPACT_ATOMS: atom_id res chain seq x y z
N MET A 1 6.27 -6.07 -1.35
CA MET A 1 4.96 -5.69 -0.79
C MET A 1 4.83 -4.21 -1.02
N GLY A 2 3.69 -3.78 -1.58
CA GLY A 2 3.49 -2.40 -1.99
C GLY A 2 3.11 -1.52 -0.80
N ALA A 3 3.04 -0.21 -1.03
CA ALA A 3 2.67 0.78 -0.01
C ALA A 3 1.32 0.51 0.67
N PHE A 4 0.39 -0.16 -0.03
CA PHE A 4 -0.90 -0.59 0.49
C PHE A 4 -1.07 -2.11 0.39
N LEU A 5 -0.01 -2.86 0.69
CA LEU A 5 0.08 -4.33 0.67
C LEU A 5 0.01 -4.94 -0.73
N LEU A 6 -1.20 -4.94 -1.32
CA LEU A 6 -1.53 -5.71 -2.53
C LEU A 6 -1.14 -4.98 -3.82
N ASN A 7 -0.87 -3.68 -3.75
CA ASN A 7 -0.66 -2.82 -4.91
C ASN A 7 0.79 -2.86 -5.46
N ASP A 8 1.50 -3.94 -5.23
CA ASP A 8 2.85 -4.15 -5.75
C ASP A 8 2.77 -4.82 -7.13
N PRO A 9 3.39 -4.25 -8.18
CA PRO A 9 3.42 -4.88 -9.51
C PRO A 9 4.06 -6.27 -9.53
N ILE A 10 4.89 -6.62 -8.53
CA ILE A 10 5.52 -7.94 -8.44
C ILE A 10 4.60 -9.03 -7.87
N LEU A 11 3.45 -8.66 -7.27
CA LEU A 11 2.57 -9.63 -6.63
C LEU A 11 2.09 -10.75 -7.58
N PRO A 12 1.71 -10.50 -8.85
CA PRO A 12 1.35 -11.56 -9.79
C PRO A 12 2.49 -12.57 -10.00
N ASP A 13 3.74 -12.11 -10.10
CA ASP A 13 4.92 -12.97 -10.24
C ASP A 13 5.07 -13.89 -9.03
N VAL A 14 4.85 -13.35 -7.83
CA VAL A 14 4.93 -14.10 -6.58
C VAL A 14 3.82 -15.16 -6.49
N LEU A 15 2.60 -14.83 -6.89
CA LEU A 15 1.48 -15.77 -6.92
C LEU A 15 1.71 -16.88 -7.95
N TYR A 16 2.19 -16.53 -9.14
CA TYR A 16 2.58 -17.51 -10.15
C TYR A 16 3.71 -18.43 -9.66
N ALA A 17 4.76 -17.86 -9.06
CA ALA A 17 5.86 -18.64 -8.50
C ALA A 17 5.40 -19.57 -7.36
N ARG A 18 4.49 -19.10 -6.51
CA ARG A 18 3.89 -19.92 -5.44
C ARG A 18 3.17 -21.14 -6.01
N ASP A 19 2.37 -20.95 -7.04
CA ASP A 19 1.47 -22.00 -7.54
C ASP A 19 2.19 -22.98 -8.50
N HIS A 20 3.24 -22.53 -9.21
CA HIS A 20 3.94 -23.36 -10.22
C HIS A 20 5.38 -23.76 -9.87
N LEU A 21 6.09 -22.95 -9.08
CA LEU A 21 7.54 -23.14 -8.84
C LEU A 21 7.85 -23.60 -7.42
N LEU A 22 6.89 -23.49 -6.49
CA LEU A 22 7.08 -23.91 -5.11
C LEU A 22 6.87 -25.42 -4.96
N ILE A 23 7.80 -26.08 -4.25
CA ILE A 23 7.65 -27.50 -3.93
C ILE A 23 6.46 -27.66 -2.97
N ALA A 24 5.40 -28.30 -3.45
CA ALA A 24 4.20 -28.57 -2.69
C ALA A 24 4.51 -29.41 -1.43
N PRO A 25 3.75 -29.24 -0.33
CA PRO A 25 3.87 -30.11 0.83
C PRO A 25 3.55 -31.55 0.40
N ALA A 26 4.53 -32.45 0.53
CA ALA A 26 4.30 -33.87 0.30
C ALA A 26 3.21 -34.38 1.25
N GLY A 27 2.07 -34.79 0.70
CA GLY A 27 1.05 -35.52 1.44
C GLY A 27 1.45 -36.99 1.60
N GLY A 28 1.55 -37.48 2.84
CA GLY A 28 1.78 -38.91 3.16
C GLY A 28 3.15 -39.24 3.75
N ALA A 29 3.37 -40.51 4.12
CA ALA A 29 4.55 -40.98 4.86
C ALA A 29 5.90 -40.83 4.12
N ALA A 30 5.90 -40.45 2.84
CA ALA A 30 7.10 -40.08 2.08
C ALA A 30 7.55 -38.62 2.31
N ALA A 31 6.79 -37.84 3.10
CA ALA A 31 7.02 -36.41 3.34
C ALA A 31 8.28 -36.06 4.14
N ALA A 32 8.98 -37.05 4.72
CA ALA A 32 10.20 -36.79 5.48
C ALA A 32 11.42 -36.47 4.61
N ALA A 33 11.38 -36.75 3.30
CA ALA A 33 12.55 -36.65 2.42
C ALA A 33 12.53 -35.46 1.45
N THR A 34 11.38 -34.81 1.23
CA THR A 34 11.28 -33.68 0.29
C THR A 34 11.16 -32.37 1.08
N PRO A 35 12.09 -31.40 0.89
CA PRO A 35 11.99 -30.12 1.58
C PRO A 35 10.75 -29.37 1.10
N ARG A 36 9.86 -29.02 2.04
CA ARG A 36 8.69 -28.18 1.79
C ARG A 36 9.15 -26.78 1.38
N GLY A 37 8.60 -26.26 0.29
CA GLY A 37 8.84 -24.88 -0.11
C GLY A 37 8.22 -23.89 0.90
N VAL A 38 8.93 -22.79 1.16
CA VAL A 38 8.47 -21.69 2.04
C VAL A 38 8.52 -20.38 1.26
N ILE A 39 7.58 -19.48 1.54
CA ILE A 39 7.53 -18.14 0.93
C ILE A 39 8.12 -17.15 1.93
N CYS A 40 9.03 -16.28 1.50
CA CYS A 40 9.68 -15.31 2.38
C CYS A 40 9.66 -13.90 1.76
N PRO A 41 9.08 -12.88 2.44
CA PRO A 41 8.25 -12.99 3.64
C PRO A 41 6.89 -13.63 3.32
N ASN A 42 6.23 -14.24 4.32
CA ASN A 42 4.91 -14.85 4.12
C ASN A 42 3.76 -14.06 4.71
N ARG A 43 4.02 -13.07 5.55
CA ARG A 43 3.00 -12.19 6.12
C ARG A 43 3.38 -10.73 5.92
N ALA A 44 2.39 -9.88 5.65
CA ALA A 44 2.53 -8.44 5.62
C ALA A 44 1.31 -7.76 6.24
N SER A 45 1.52 -6.67 6.96
CA SER A 45 0.45 -5.98 7.67
C SER A 45 0.52 -4.48 7.44
N LEU A 46 -0.64 -3.86 7.27
CA LEU A 46 -0.80 -2.42 7.12
C LEU A 46 -1.28 -1.83 8.44
N TYR A 47 -0.59 -0.79 8.89
CA TYR A 47 -0.96 -0.02 10.06
C TYR A 47 -1.31 1.41 9.67
N ILE A 48 -2.08 2.08 10.51
CA ILE A 48 -2.48 3.48 10.34
C ILE A 48 -2.20 4.28 11.62
N ALA A 49 -1.81 5.54 11.45
CA ALA A 49 -1.67 6.51 12.52
C ALA A 49 -2.18 7.90 12.07
N GLY A 50 -2.66 8.69 13.03
CA GLY A 50 -3.05 10.08 12.83
C GLY A 50 -1.86 11.02 13.00
N VAL A 51 -1.72 11.93 12.04
CA VAL A 51 -0.64 12.90 11.97
C VAL A 51 -1.19 14.33 12.02
N SER A 52 -0.59 15.14 12.88
CA SER A 52 -0.86 16.57 13.01
C SER A 52 0.27 17.33 12.35
N ASP A 53 0.06 17.77 11.11
CA ASP A 53 1.04 18.56 10.38
C ASP A 53 0.37 19.74 9.64
N TYR A 54 0.16 20.82 10.37
CA TYR A 54 -0.43 22.03 9.81
C TYR A 54 0.54 22.77 8.87
N TYR A 55 1.84 22.77 9.19
CA TYR A 55 2.85 23.46 8.38
C TYR A 55 3.00 22.79 7.02
N PHE A 56 3.07 21.46 6.96
CA PHE A 56 3.12 20.75 5.70
C PHE A 56 1.89 21.03 4.84
N ARG A 57 0.70 21.11 5.44
CA ARG A 57 -0.52 21.49 4.72
C ARG A 57 -0.45 22.92 4.18
N LEU A 58 0.08 23.86 4.95
CA LEU A 58 0.26 25.23 4.46
C LEU A 58 1.17 25.29 3.23
N ASP A 59 2.29 24.57 3.28
CA ASP A 59 3.32 24.60 2.23
C ASP A 59 2.91 23.83 0.96
N THR A 60 2.08 22.79 1.09
CA THR A 60 1.68 21.95 -0.05
C THR A 60 0.32 22.31 -0.63
N GLU A 61 -0.64 22.69 0.21
CA GLU A 61 -1.99 23.01 -0.19
C GLU A 61 -2.21 24.52 -0.28
N ASP A 62 -1.96 25.26 0.81
CA ASP A 62 -2.29 26.69 0.84
C ASP A 62 -1.36 27.58 0.01
N PHE A 63 -0.16 27.09 -0.30
CA PHE A 63 0.74 27.67 -1.30
C PHE A 63 0.00 28.04 -2.60
N TRP A 64 -0.89 27.18 -3.09
CA TRP A 64 -1.62 27.38 -4.35
C TRP A 64 -2.67 28.49 -4.30
N SER A 65 -3.01 29.01 -3.12
CA SER A 65 -3.93 30.16 -3.00
C SER A 65 -3.37 31.41 -3.65
N ASN A 66 -2.04 31.57 -3.62
CA ASN A 66 -1.38 32.74 -4.17
C ASN A 66 0.08 32.41 -4.55
N VAL A 67 0.30 32.20 -5.84
CA VAL A 67 1.61 31.96 -6.43
C VAL A 67 2.03 33.22 -7.17
N TYR A 68 2.89 34.04 -6.56
CA TYR A 68 3.38 35.32 -7.11
C TYR A 68 2.30 36.33 -7.52
N GLY A 69 1.17 36.37 -6.81
CA GLY A 69 0.00 37.21 -7.11
C GLY A 69 -1.08 36.52 -7.93
N PHE A 70 -0.81 35.31 -8.46
CA PHE A 70 -1.76 34.53 -9.24
C PHE A 70 -2.48 33.50 -8.36
N ARG A 71 -3.81 33.43 -8.47
CA ARG A 71 -4.62 32.43 -7.76
C ARG A 71 -4.60 31.11 -8.53
N MET A 72 -4.01 30.08 -7.95
CA MET A 72 -3.91 28.73 -8.53
C MET A 72 -4.72 27.70 -7.72
N GLU A 73 -5.81 28.13 -7.09
CA GLU A 73 -6.69 27.28 -6.26
C GLU A 73 -7.08 25.92 -6.87
N PRO A 74 -7.30 25.77 -8.20
CA PRO A 74 -7.57 24.46 -8.79
C PRO A 74 -6.51 23.40 -8.51
N MET A 75 -5.25 23.78 -8.26
CA MET A 75 -4.18 22.84 -7.92
C MET A 75 -4.38 22.17 -6.56
N LYS A 76 -5.07 22.83 -5.62
CA LYS A 76 -5.35 22.26 -4.29
C LYS A 76 -6.12 20.94 -4.39
N ALA A 77 -7.04 20.83 -5.36
CA ALA A 77 -7.81 19.61 -5.57
C ALA A 77 -6.94 18.43 -6.04
N LEU A 78 -5.87 18.71 -6.78
CA LEU A 78 -4.92 17.68 -7.23
C LEU A 78 -4.08 17.18 -6.05
N VAL A 79 -3.49 18.11 -5.28
CA VAL A 79 -2.69 17.79 -4.08
C VAL A 79 -3.49 16.99 -3.06
N ARG A 80 -4.74 17.40 -2.77
CA ARG A 80 -5.61 16.69 -1.82
C ARG A 80 -5.97 15.26 -2.24
N ARG A 81 -5.94 14.96 -3.54
CA ARG A 81 -6.32 13.65 -4.08
C ARG A 81 -5.13 12.69 -4.15
N GLU A 82 -3.91 13.20 -4.11
CA GLU A 82 -2.72 12.37 -4.26
C GLU A 82 -2.29 11.78 -2.92
N VAL A 83 -1.80 10.53 -2.96
CA VAL A 83 -1.16 9.91 -1.80
C VAL A 83 0.29 10.36 -1.74
N GLU A 84 0.69 10.95 -0.63
CA GLU A 84 2.05 11.45 -0.43
C GLU A 84 2.96 10.36 0.13
N THR A 85 4.14 10.16 -0.48
CA THR A 85 5.15 9.22 0.03
C THR A 85 6.29 10.00 0.68
N CYS A 86 6.27 10.13 2.00
CA CYS A 86 7.26 10.90 2.74
C CYS A 86 7.43 10.41 4.18
N ALA A 87 8.65 10.46 4.71
CA ALA A 87 8.91 10.11 6.09
C ALA A 87 8.29 11.15 7.04
N ILE A 88 7.57 10.67 8.07
CA ILE A 88 6.87 11.53 9.03
C ILE A 88 7.71 11.68 10.30
N PRO A 89 7.99 12.91 10.75
CA PRO A 89 8.68 13.14 12.03
C PRO A 89 7.90 12.58 13.22
N ALA A 90 8.59 11.94 14.17
CA ALA A 90 7.96 11.34 15.35
C ALA A 90 7.07 12.30 16.14
N GLN A 91 7.45 13.59 16.17
CA GLN A 91 6.73 14.63 16.89
C GLN A 91 5.37 14.98 16.27
N ASN A 92 5.11 14.63 15.01
CA ASN A 92 3.86 14.92 14.31
C ASN A 92 2.83 13.80 14.48
N LEU A 93 3.25 12.64 15.01
CA LEU A 93 2.34 11.53 15.36
C LEU A 93 1.53 11.89 16.61
N VAL A 94 0.21 11.82 16.50
CA VAL A 94 -0.70 12.23 17.57
C VAL A 94 -1.70 11.16 17.99
N THR A 95 -1.59 9.95 17.45
CA THR A 95 -2.39 8.79 17.86
C THR A 95 -1.53 7.57 18.12
N ASN A 96 -2.12 6.53 18.71
CA ASN A 96 -1.52 5.20 18.66
C ASN A 96 -1.49 4.66 17.21
N LEU A 97 -0.74 3.58 17.03
CA LEU A 97 -0.73 2.81 15.79
C LEU A 97 -1.85 1.76 15.85
N ALA A 98 -2.67 1.68 14.79
CA ALA A 98 -3.72 0.67 14.66
C ALA A 98 -3.44 -0.25 13.48
N LEU A 99 -3.61 -1.56 13.67
CA LEU A 99 -3.56 -2.54 12.59
C LEU A 99 -4.84 -2.43 11.75
N VAL A 100 -4.67 -2.21 10.45
CA VAL A 100 -5.78 -2.10 9.50
C VAL A 100 -6.07 -3.46 8.88
N HIS A 101 -5.06 -4.07 8.27
CA HIS A 101 -5.22 -5.31 7.53
C HIS A 101 -3.93 -6.12 7.57
N SER A 102 -4.06 -7.44 7.56
CA SER A 102 -2.93 -8.37 7.49
C SER A 102 -3.20 -9.36 6.39
N VAL A 103 -2.20 -9.59 5.55
CA VAL A 103 -2.24 -10.51 4.44
C VAL A 103 -1.23 -11.61 4.69
N GLN A 104 -1.68 -12.86 4.53
CA GLN A 104 -0.86 -14.05 4.52
C GLN A 104 -0.75 -14.53 3.06
N LEU A 105 0.45 -14.64 2.51
CA LEU A 105 0.65 -14.93 1.09
C LEU A 105 0.13 -16.33 0.70
N GLU A 106 0.18 -17.29 1.62
CA GLU A 106 -0.33 -18.64 1.41
C GLU A 106 -1.86 -18.69 1.27
N ASP A 107 -2.57 -17.77 1.93
CA ASP A 107 -4.04 -17.75 1.97
C ASP A 107 -4.64 -16.89 0.84
N LEU A 108 -3.81 -16.14 0.12
CA LEU A 108 -4.29 -15.33 -1.01
C LEU A 108 -4.81 -16.22 -2.15
N PRO A 109 -5.90 -15.83 -2.83
CA PRO A 109 -6.29 -16.51 -4.06
C PRO A 109 -5.18 -16.38 -5.10
N GLY A 110 -4.90 -17.48 -5.81
CA GLY A 110 -4.00 -17.49 -6.96
C GLY A 110 -4.57 -16.74 -8.16
N LEU A 111 -3.81 -16.73 -9.24
CA LEU A 111 -4.28 -16.20 -10.52
C LEU A 111 -5.41 -17.09 -11.07
N THR A 112 -6.41 -16.48 -11.69
CA THR A 112 -7.42 -17.25 -12.44
C THR A 112 -6.78 -17.85 -13.69
N PRO A 113 -7.33 -18.94 -14.27
CA PRO A 113 -6.76 -19.56 -15.48
C PRO A 113 -6.63 -18.59 -16.65
N GLU A 114 -7.52 -17.60 -16.76
CA GLU A 114 -7.45 -16.56 -17.79
C GLU A 114 -6.29 -15.57 -17.55
N GLU A 115 -6.08 -15.18 -16.29
CA GLU A 115 -4.97 -14.31 -15.88
C GLU A 115 -3.61 -15.03 -16.01
N GLU A 116 -3.56 -16.32 -15.67
CA GLU A 116 -2.39 -17.16 -15.83
C GLU A 116 -2.00 -17.29 -17.31
N ALA A 117 -2.96 -17.60 -18.18
CA ALA A 117 -2.73 -17.65 -19.62
C ALA A 117 -2.32 -16.29 -20.22
N LEU A 118 -2.79 -15.17 -19.64
CA LEU A 118 -2.31 -13.84 -20.01
C LEU A 118 -0.86 -13.62 -19.54
N TYR A 119 -0.56 -14.01 -18.30
CA TYR A 119 0.76 -13.89 -17.70
C TYR A 119 1.83 -14.67 -18.49
N GLU A 120 1.57 -15.93 -18.84
CA GLU A 120 2.48 -16.76 -19.63
C GLU A 120 2.73 -16.18 -21.03
N ARG A 121 1.68 -15.68 -21.69
CA ARG A 121 1.80 -15.01 -23.00
C ARG A 121 2.71 -13.78 -22.90
N GLN A 122 2.47 -12.93 -21.91
CA GLN A 122 3.30 -11.75 -21.68
C GLN A 122 4.75 -12.13 -21.33
N ALA A 123 4.96 -13.19 -20.53
CA ALA A 123 6.30 -13.67 -20.21
C ALA A 123 7.06 -14.15 -21.47
N ALA A 124 6.40 -14.90 -22.36
CA ALA A 124 7.00 -15.33 -23.62
C ALA A 124 7.37 -14.15 -24.53
N GLU A 125 6.51 -13.13 -24.61
CA GLU A 125 6.79 -11.89 -25.34
C GLU A 125 7.99 -11.14 -24.75
N ARG A 126 8.09 -11.04 -23.41
CA ARG A 126 9.23 -10.41 -22.72
C ARG A 126 10.55 -11.12 -23.02
N VAL A 127 10.56 -12.46 -23.02
CA VAL A 127 11.75 -13.26 -23.36
C VAL A 127 12.15 -13.05 -24.82
N ALA A 128 11.20 -13.09 -25.75
CA ALA A 128 11.46 -12.85 -27.17
C ALA A 128 12.03 -11.44 -27.40
N ARG A 129 11.51 -10.43 -26.69
CA ARG A 129 12.01 -9.04 -26.77
C ARG A 129 13.42 -8.90 -26.20
N GLN A 130 13.71 -9.50 -25.04
CA GLN A 130 15.06 -9.51 -24.48
C GLN A 130 16.07 -10.16 -25.44
N ALA A 131 15.70 -11.26 -26.10
CA ALA A 131 16.54 -11.89 -27.11
C ALA A 131 16.79 -10.99 -28.33
N ALA A 132 15.76 -10.26 -28.79
CA ALA A 132 15.88 -9.31 -29.89
C ALA A 132 16.74 -8.08 -29.54
N MET A 133 16.61 -7.53 -28.32
CA MET A 133 17.42 -6.39 -27.85
C MET A 133 18.91 -6.74 -27.71
N GLN A 134 19.24 -7.99 -27.36
CA GLN A 134 20.63 -8.44 -27.31
C GLN A 134 21.28 -8.55 -28.70
N GLN A 135 20.47 -8.65 -29.77
CA GLN A 135 20.96 -8.77 -31.14
C GLN A 135 21.13 -7.42 -31.86
N ASP A 136 20.47 -6.35 -31.40
CA ASP A 136 20.45 -5.06 -32.11
C ASP A 136 20.77 -3.88 -31.18
N SER A 137 22.07 -3.65 -30.94
CA SER A 137 22.60 -2.64 -30.00
C SER A 137 22.30 -1.18 -30.37
N ASN A 138 21.76 -0.94 -31.57
CA ASN A 138 21.47 0.40 -32.11
C ASN A 138 19.98 0.76 -32.10
N ASN A 139 19.11 -0.11 -31.56
CA ASN A 139 17.68 0.18 -31.48
C ASN A 139 17.37 1.23 -30.39
N THR A 140 17.11 2.46 -30.82
CA THR A 140 16.77 3.62 -29.96
C THR A 140 15.26 3.84 -29.82
N SER A 141 14.42 2.89 -30.23
CA SER A 141 12.97 3.02 -30.05
C SER A 141 12.59 2.92 -28.57
N ASN A 142 11.74 3.83 -28.11
CA ASN A 142 11.18 3.77 -26.77
C ASN A 142 10.36 2.47 -26.65
N PRO A 143 10.58 1.65 -25.61
CA PRO A 143 9.77 0.46 -25.39
C PRO A 143 8.30 0.86 -25.28
N ILE A 144 7.42 0.16 -25.99
CA ILE A 144 5.97 0.30 -25.85
C ILE A 144 5.63 -0.07 -24.40
N GLU A 145 5.01 0.84 -23.68
CA GLU A 145 4.59 0.62 -22.30
C GLU A 145 3.53 -0.50 -22.28
N GLU A 146 3.84 -1.60 -21.61
CA GLU A 146 2.89 -2.72 -21.51
C GLU A 146 1.68 -2.29 -20.69
N THR A 147 0.48 -2.59 -21.22
CA THR A 147 -0.76 -2.42 -20.47
C THR A 147 -0.76 -3.41 -19.32
N TYR A 148 -0.45 -2.90 -18.12
CA TYR A 148 -0.54 -3.69 -16.89
C TYR A 148 -2.01 -3.88 -16.52
N VAL A 149 -2.43 -5.14 -16.40
CA VAL A 149 -3.75 -5.51 -15.91
C VAL A 149 -3.58 -6.09 -14.51
N PRO A 150 -4.04 -5.41 -13.45
CA PRO A 150 -3.93 -5.94 -12.09
C PRO A 150 -4.76 -7.24 -11.96
N PRO A 151 -4.29 -8.26 -11.25
CA PRO A 151 -5.06 -9.50 -11.07
C PRO A 151 -6.27 -9.28 -10.15
N ALA A 152 -7.24 -10.19 -10.20
CA ALA A 152 -8.53 -10.10 -9.52
C ALA A 152 -8.40 -9.86 -8.01
N VAL A 153 -7.36 -10.43 -7.38
CA VAL A 153 -7.07 -10.21 -5.95
C VAL A 153 -6.73 -8.75 -5.64
N VAL A 154 -5.98 -8.07 -6.51
CA VAL A 154 -5.60 -6.66 -6.37
C VAL A 154 -6.77 -5.75 -6.78
N GLN A 155 -7.54 -6.15 -7.80
CA GLN A 155 -8.77 -5.45 -8.19
C GLN A 155 -9.82 -5.43 -7.09
N LYS A 156 -10.00 -6.55 -6.40
CA LYS A 156 -10.90 -6.66 -5.25
C LYS A 156 -10.38 -5.84 -4.07
N GLY A 157 -9.08 -5.92 -3.81
CA GLY A 157 -8.43 -5.22 -2.71
C GLY A 157 -9.00 -5.64 -1.34
N PHE A 158 -9.04 -4.70 -0.40
CA PHE A 158 -9.57 -4.95 0.94
C PHE A 158 -10.28 -3.71 1.51
N ALA A 159 -11.13 -3.93 2.50
CA ALA A 159 -11.72 -2.90 3.33
C ALA A 159 -11.64 -3.28 4.80
N SER A 160 -11.38 -2.32 5.67
CA SER A 160 -11.27 -2.55 7.11
C SER A 160 -11.63 -1.30 7.89
N ASP A 161 -12.17 -1.51 9.08
CA ASP A 161 -12.40 -0.45 10.06
C ASP A 161 -11.15 -0.23 10.91
N PHE A 162 -10.98 0.99 11.40
CA PHE A 162 -9.91 1.34 12.32
C PHE A 162 -10.41 2.20 13.47
N ALA A 163 -9.66 2.19 14.57
CA ALA A 163 -9.86 3.06 15.72
C ALA A 163 -8.50 3.58 16.19
N LEU A 164 -8.36 4.90 16.21
CA LEU A 164 -7.16 5.61 16.62
C LEU A 164 -7.44 6.39 17.90
N GLN A 165 -6.68 6.12 18.95
CA GLN A 165 -6.73 6.88 20.19
C GLN A 165 -5.71 8.02 20.14
N ALA A 166 -6.16 9.25 20.32
CA ALA A 166 -5.30 10.42 20.38
C ALA A 166 -4.40 10.38 21.64
N THR A 167 -3.10 10.60 21.46
CA THR A 167 -2.11 10.59 22.55
C THR A 167 -2.03 11.91 23.29
N ARG A 168 -2.47 13.00 22.64
CA ARG A 168 -2.50 14.37 23.17
C ARG A 168 -3.56 15.20 22.46
N ASN A 169 -3.84 16.39 22.99
CA ASN A 169 -4.69 17.37 22.31
C ASN A 169 -3.99 17.80 21.01
N ALA A 170 -4.67 17.65 19.87
CA ALA A 170 -4.11 17.98 18.56
C ALA A 170 -5.23 18.11 17.51
N THR A 171 -4.85 18.49 16.29
CA THR A 171 -5.73 18.39 15.12
C THR A 171 -5.08 17.44 14.12
N ILE A 172 -5.76 16.36 13.77
CA ILE A 172 -5.28 15.40 12.78
C ILE A 172 -5.54 15.99 11.40
N HIS A 173 -4.46 16.15 10.63
CA HIS A 173 -4.50 16.68 9.26
C HIS A 173 -4.30 15.56 8.23
N TYR A 174 -3.55 14.53 8.60
CA TYR A 174 -3.21 13.42 7.73
C TYR A 174 -3.44 12.08 8.44
N LEU A 175 -3.75 11.05 7.65
CA LEU A 175 -3.66 9.66 8.07
C LEU A 175 -2.49 9.01 7.34
N THR A 176 -1.57 8.42 8.09
CA THR A 176 -0.34 7.84 7.57
C THR A 176 -0.37 6.33 7.74
N PHE A 177 0.03 5.62 6.69
CA PHE A 177 0.04 4.18 6.61
C PHE A 177 1.46 3.64 6.62
N TYR A 178 1.67 2.57 7.39
CA TYR A 178 2.95 1.88 7.55
C TYR A 178 2.79 0.42 7.18
N VAL A 179 3.78 -0.16 6.49
CA VAL A 179 3.77 -1.58 6.10
C VAL A 179 4.86 -2.33 6.85
N ASP A 180 4.48 -3.42 7.50
CA ASP A 180 5.41 -4.42 8.03
C ASP A 180 5.52 -5.63 7.09
N ALA A 181 6.54 -6.43 7.32
CA ALA A 181 6.63 -7.77 6.75
C ALA A 181 7.18 -8.75 7.79
N ALA A 182 6.69 -9.96 7.79
CA ALA A 182 7.16 -11.02 8.67
C ALA A 182 7.35 -12.32 7.89
N PHE A 183 8.36 -13.07 8.31
CA PHE A 183 8.59 -14.43 7.86
C PHE A 183 8.49 -15.37 9.05
N THR A 184 7.58 -16.33 8.94
CA THR A 184 7.43 -17.43 9.89
C THR A 184 7.60 -18.75 9.16
N SER A 185 8.72 -19.42 9.39
CA SER A 185 9.04 -20.71 8.83
C SER A 185 8.38 -21.84 9.64
N PRO A 186 7.63 -22.74 9.00
CA PRO A 186 7.06 -23.91 9.66
C PRO A 186 8.12 -25.01 9.93
N VAL A 187 9.28 -24.94 9.28
CA VAL A 187 10.33 -25.99 9.35
C VAL A 187 11.57 -25.57 10.13
N ASP A 188 11.82 -24.26 10.23
CA ASP A 188 12.94 -23.71 10.97
C ASP A 188 12.51 -22.44 11.73
N PRO A 189 11.95 -22.58 12.93
CA PRO A 189 11.53 -21.43 13.73
C PRO A 189 12.66 -20.46 14.08
N GLY A 190 13.93 -20.90 14.01
CA GLY A 190 15.10 -20.06 14.25
C GLY A 190 15.37 -19.05 13.12
N ALA A 191 14.83 -19.29 11.93
CA ALA A 191 14.93 -18.40 10.77
C ALA A 191 13.86 -17.29 10.75
N ASN A 192 12.94 -17.27 11.72
CA ASN A 192 11.84 -16.30 11.75
C ASN A 192 12.37 -14.87 11.94
N PHE A 193 11.78 -13.92 11.22
CA PHE A 193 12.08 -12.50 11.41
C PHE A 193 10.86 -11.62 11.17
N VAL A 194 10.92 -10.41 11.71
CA VAL A 194 9.93 -9.37 11.48
C VAL A 194 10.66 -8.09 11.07
N ILE A 195 10.34 -7.62 9.87
CA ILE A 195 10.66 -6.28 9.40
C ILE A 195 9.56 -5.37 9.95
N ASN A 196 9.79 -4.90 11.17
CA ASN A 196 8.79 -4.15 11.94
C ASN A 196 8.69 -2.68 11.48
N VAL A 197 7.59 -2.05 11.86
CA VAL A 197 7.36 -0.61 11.69
C VAL A 197 7.74 0.16 12.95
N LYS A 198 8.41 1.28 12.76
CA LYS A 198 8.77 2.26 13.79
C LYS A 198 8.32 3.65 13.30
N PRO A 199 7.06 4.04 13.58
CA PRO A 199 6.58 5.38 13.25
C PRO A 199 7.51 6.46 13.82
N GLY A 200 7.89 7.42 12.98
CA GLY A 200 8.84 8.48 13.35
C GLY A 200 10.32 8.07 13.37
N GLY A 201 10.63 6.82 13.02
CA GLY A 201 11.99 6.31 12.87
C GLY A 201 12.27 5.85 11.44
N ASN A 202 13.35 5.08 11.27
CA ASN A 202 13.68 4.47 9.99
C ASN A 202 12.88 3.17 9.79
N ASN A 203 12.20 3.06 8.66
CA ASN A 203 11.39 1.91 8.25
C ASN A 203 11.96 1.28 6.97
N ALA A 204 11.62 0.02 6.70
CA ALA A 204 12.05 -0.65 5.46
C ALA A 204 11.37 -0.07 4.21
N TRP A 205 10.14 0.43 4.36
CA TRP A 205 9.42 1.18 3.34
C TRP A 205 9.09 2.57 3.88
N THR A 206 9.22 3.58 3.03
CA THR A 206 8.73 4.93 3.33
C THR A 206 7.21 4.87 3.48
N GLU A 207 6.71 5.44 4.56
CA GLU A 207 5.28 5.54 4.82
C GLU A 207 4.57 6.44 3.80
N VAL A 208 3.26 6.20 3.66
CA VAL A 208 2.39 6.94 2.74
C VAL A 208 1.27 7.63 3.51
N SER A 209 0.92 8.84 3.12
CA SER A 209 -0.03 9.69 3.84
C SER A 209 -1.14 10.20 2.94
N VAL A 210 -2.34 10.32 3.50
CA VAL A 210 -3.50 10.95 2.86
C VAL A 210 -3.91 12.19 3.64
N GLY A 211 -4.09 13.30 2.94
CA GLY A 211 -4.54 14.56 3.52
C GLY A 211 -6.05 14.54 3.76
N LEU A 212 -6.49 14.69 5.01
CA LEU A 212 -7.91 14.76 5.33
C LEU A 212 -8.52 16.04 4.74
N LEU A 213 -9.66 15.92 4.05
CA LEU A 213 -10.33 17.10 3.50
C LEU A 213 -10.72 18.08 4.61
N GLU A 214 -11.30 17.54 5.69
CA GLU A 214 -11.64 18.27 6.90
C GLU A 214 -10.73 17.77 8.05
N PRO A 215 -9.89 18.63 8.64
CA PRO A 215 -9.07 18.26 9.78
C PRO A 215 -9.91 17.83 10.99
N LEU A 216 -9.40 16.86 11.77
CA LEU A 216 -10.13 16.30 12.91
C LEU A 216 -9.53 16.80 14.24
N PRO A 217 -10.16 17.77 14.91
CA PRO A 217 -9.70 18.22 16.22
C PRO A 217 -10.02 17.15 17.28
N VAL A 218 -9.02 16.78 18.08
CA VAL A 218 -9.10 15.69 19.06
C VAL A 218 -8.53 16.10 20.41
N ALA A 219 -9.19 15.66 21.49
CA ALA A 219 -8.66 15.72 22.84
C ALA A 219 -7.81 14.46 23.15
N ALA A 220 -6.88 14.56 24.10
CA ALA A 220 -6.11 13.42 24.58
C ALA A 220 -7.05 12.28 25.05
N GLY A 221 -6.79 11.08 24.57
CA GLY A 221 -7.59 9.88 24.84
C GLY A 221 -8.93 9.82 24.10
N GLU A 222 -9.26 10.77 23.22
CA GLU A 222 -10.38 10.68 22.27
C GLU A 222 -10.12 9.61 21.21
N ILE A 223 -11.15 8.86 20.83
CA ILE A 223 -11.05 7.86 19.76
C ILE A 223 -11.59 8.45 18.46
N VAL A 224 -10.78 8.38 17.40
CA VAL A 224 -11.20 8.60 16.02
C VAL A 224 -11.49 7.25 15.40
N ARG A 225 -12.71 7.08 14.87
CA ARG A 225 -13.15 5.85 14.21
C ARG A 225 -13.27 6.09 12.72
N GLY A 226 -12.97 5.08 11.93
CA GLY A 226 -13.03 5.21 10.50
C GLY A 226 -13.01 3.88 9.79
N SER A 227 -13.08 3.96 8.47
CA SER A 227 -12.95 2.84 7.55
C SER A 227 -12.00 3.22 6.43
N VAL A 228 -11.20 2.28 5.99
CA VAL A 228 -10.36 2.40 4.80
C VAL A 228 -10.68 1.26 3.84
N SER A 229 -10.74 1.58 2.54
CA SER A 229 -10.78 0.58 1.49
C SER A 229 -9.75 0.89 0.42
N VAL A 230 -9.02 -0.13 -0.01
CA VAL A 230 -7.98 -0.04 -1.03
C VAL A 230 -8.35 -0.98 -2.16
N ARG A 231 -8.25 -0.53 -3.41
CA ARG A 231 -8.43 -1.37 -4.61
C ARG A 231 -7.66 -0.81 -5.81
N THR A 232 -7.27 -1.68 -6.73
CA THR A 232 -6.62 -1.27 -8.00
C THR A 232 -7.44 -1.81 -9.17
N PRO A 233 -8.44 -1.05 -9.65
CA PRO A 233 -9.33 -1.52 -10.71
C PRO A 233 -8.57 -1.71 -12.03
N ALA A 234 -9.07 -2.59 -12.88
CA ALA A 234 -8.56 -2.77 -14.24
C ALA A 234 -8.96 -1.63 -15.20
N GLU A 235 -9.89 -0.77 -14.80
CA GLU A 235 -10.31 0.40 -15.58
C GLU A 235 -9.15 1.41 -15.74
N GLY A 236 -9.05 2.04 -16.91
CA GLY A 236 -7.98 2.98 -17.21
C GLY A 236 -6.64 2.29 -17.50
N THR A 237 -5.57 2.66 -16.78
CA THR A 237 -4.22 2.11 -16.99
C THR A 237 -3.91 0.89 -16.12
N GLY A 238 -4.79 0.52 -15.19
CA GLY A 238 -4.54 -0.54 -14.20
C GLY A 238 -3.44 -0.20 -13.17
N LYS A 239 -2.84 0.99 -13.25
CA LYS A 239 -1.70 1.42 -12.42
C LYS A 239 -2.11 2.21 -11.18
N PHE A 240 -3.35 2.71 -11.17
CA PHE A 240 -3.85 3.54 -10.08
C PHE A 240 -4.51 2.69 -9.01
N THR A 241 -3.95 2.76 -7.82
CA THR A 241 -4.57 2.26 -6.60
C THR A 241 -5.44 3.37 -6.02
N TYR A 242 -6.70 3.07 -5.76
CA TYR A 242 -7.65 3.97 -5.14
C TYR A 242 -7.79 3.63 -3.67
N ILE A 243 -7.64 4.64 -2.82
CA ILE A 243 -7.75 4.55 -1.37
C ILE A 243 -8.93 5.43 -0.98
N HIS A 244 -9.96 4.83 -0.41
CA HIS A 244 -11.09 5.56 0.15
C HIS A 244 -10.99 5.52 1.66
N VAL A 245 -11.06 6.68 2.31
CA VAL A 245 -10.99 6.80 3.76
C VAL A 245 -12.18 7.59 4.27
N LYS A 246 -12.77 7.10 5.36
CA LYS A 246 -13.73 7.82 6.18
C LYS A 246 -13.23 7.86 7.60
N ALA A 247 -13.33 9.01 8.26
CA ALA A 247 -12.90 9.17 9.64
C ALA A 247 -13.81 10.15 10.38
N LYS A 248 -14.12 9.86 11.64
CA LYS A 248 -14.96 10.70 12.50
C LYS A 248 -14.44 10.77 13.93
N THR A 249 -14.58 11.93 14.55
CA THR A 249 -14.29 12.16 15.96
C THR A 249 -15.43 11.67 16.86
N GLU A 250 -15.15 11.45 18.16
CA GLU A 250 -16.18 11.20 19.17
C GLU A 250 -16.88 12.50 19.60
N GLY A 251 -16.28 13.66 19.31
CA GLY A 251 -16.87 14.97 19.55
C GLY A 251 -16.47 15.60 20.87
N LYS A 252 -15.37 15.19 21.51
CA LYS A 252 -14.92 15.83 22.77
C LYS A 252 -14.46 17.27 22.54
N VAL A 253 -13.91 17.56 21.35
CA VAL A 253 -13.61 18.93 20.91
C VAL A 253 -14.68 19.43 19.95
N ALA A 254 -14.86 18.73 18.83
CA ALA A 254 -15.93 19.00 17.86
C ALA A 254 -16.31 17.69 17.16
N GLN A 255 -17.59 17.52 16.87
CA GLN A 255 -18.07 16.37 16.10
C GLN A 255 -17.84 16.63 14.61
N VAL A 256 -16.83 15.97 14.04
CA VAL A 256 -16.41 16.15 12.65
C VAL A 256 -16.34 14.78 12.00
N GLU A 257 -16.85 14.70 10.77
CA GLU A 257 -16.75 13.53 9.89
C GLU A 257 -16.15 13.98 8.57
N THR A 258 -15.15 13.25 8.09
CA THR A 258 -14.48 13.52 6.83
C THR A 258 -14.40 12.24 6.00
N GLN A 259 -14.50 12.40 4.67
CA GLN A 259 -14.34 11.33 3.72
C GLN A 259 -13.54 11.81 2.51
N GLY A 260 -12.64 10.97 2.01
CA GLY A 260 -11.78 11.27 0.88
C GLY A 260 -11.53 10.05 0.02
N GLU A 261 -11.32 10.29 -1.27
CA GLU A 261 -10.80 9.31 -2.21
C GLU A 261 -9.46 9.81 -2.73
N TYR A 262 -8.46 8.94 -2.65
CA TYR A 262 -7.07 9.24 -2.94
C TYR A 262 -6.54 8.27 -3.98
N VAL A 263 -5.57 8.73 -4.76
CA VAL A 263 -4.95 7.96 -5.83
C VAL A 263 -3.46 7.78 -5.54
N TYR A 264 -3.00 6.54 -5.64
CA TYR A 264 -1.59 6.17 -5.56
C TYR A 264 -1.19 5.46 -6.84
N GLN A 265 -0.01 5.76 -7.36
CA GLN A 265 0.58 5.07 -8.50
C GLN A 265 1.95 4.52 -8.12
N SER A 266 2.18 3.24 -8.36
CA SER A 266 3.54 2.68 -8.39
C SER A 266 4.14 3.00 -9.76
N TYR A 267 5.38 3.49 -9.77
CA TYR A 267 6.19 3.56 -10.99
C TYR A 267 6.77 2.20 -11.35
#